data_AF-A0A846BJE8-F1
#
_entry.id   AF-A0A846BJE8-F1
#
_cell.length_a   1.000
_cell.length_b   1.000
_cell.length_c   1.000
_cell.angle_alpha   90.00
_cell.angle_beta   90.00
_cell.angle_gamma   90.00
#
_symmetry.space_group_name_H-M   'P 1'
#
loop_
_entity.id
_entity.type
_entity.pdbx_description
1 polymer ?
#
loop_
_entity_poly.entity_id
_entity_poly.type
_entity_poly.pdbx_seq_one_letter_code
_entity_poly.pdbx_strand_id
1 'polypeptide(L)'
;MSTGRLNITTSGMVAIVATICATTIDGIAPINLFNVSLEPNSALAQGVDEQTNIQVYQRASPAVVSIEAGDTTGSGSIISPDGLVLTNAHVVQGSQTVRVILADGRPLQAEVVAFDRNNLDLAVVKIPNQRNLPTIQFAQNPVQVGQRAFAIGNPFGRFQGTFTVGIVSRIDGDRGLIQTDAAINFGNSGGPLLNSQGELIGVNSAIFTDSLSGGNIGIGFAIAIDRVLPFLADVQARRAPRTAVRREASSGALRPQPLVLNGSLLTGRLDHRSNILPFDNSFFDLYIFEGRAGQRVQIDMISEQINPYLILLNSQGQEIAQDNDSGSAANSQIIVTLPGDGIYLLMANSYEAGQAGAYRLRAQVTTASVGNSSNGANFILQQQGILSSRDAKLPSDGSLFTAYSFEGRTGQSVTINLASPDFDPFLAVLDPDGRIIAQNDDISQTDNNSQLTLTLSRTGTYQVIVNAFGSDGRGRYMLTIR
;
A
#
# COMPACT_ATOMS: atom_id res chain seq x y z
N MET A 1 37.58 -59.36 13.99
CA MET A 1 38.77 -58.53 14.32
C MET A 1 39.01 -57.53 13.20
N SER A 2 39.46 -56.34 13.59
CA SER A 2 39.91 -55.21 12.78
C SER A 2 38.85 -54.31 12.13
N THR A 3 38.77 -53.11 12.71
CA THR A 3 38.21 -51.86 12.20
C THR A 3 38.89 -51.37 10.92
N GLY A 4 38.11 -50.81 9.99
CA GLY A 4 38.60 -49.88 8.97
C GLY A 4 37.59 -48.75 8.80
N ARG A 5 37.95 -47.53 9.22
CA ARG A 5 37.19 -46.30 8.95
C ARG A 5 37.46 -45.87 7.50
N LEU A 6 36.42 -45.58 6.73
CA LEU A 6 36.50 -44.72 5.54
C LEU A 6 35.50 -43.57 5.72
N ASN A 7 36.03 -42.34 5.65
CA ASN A 7 35.24 -41.11 5.60
C ASN A 7 34.56 -41.03 4.23
N ILE A 8 33.23 -40.90 4.21
CA ILE A 8 32.47 -40.62 3.00
C ILE A 8 31.93 -39.20 3.09
N THR A 9 32.54 -38.33 2.30
CA THR A 9 32.03 -37.02 1.90
C THR A 9 30.72 -37.18 1.12
N THR A 10 29.73 -36.40 1.53
CA THR A 10 28.42 -36.25 0.93
C THR A 10 28.52 -35.70 -0.50
N SER A 11 28.00 -36.43 -1.47
CA SER A 11 27.39 -35.87 -2.69
C SER A 11 26.46 -36.91 -3.29
N GLY A 12 25.22 -36.49 -3.52
CA GLY A 12 24.07 -37.37 -3.68
C GLY A 12 24.01 -38.14 -5.00
N MET A 13 23.28 -39.26 -4.94
CA MET A 13 22.51 -39.79 -6.06
C MET A 13 21.34 -40.57 -5.47
N VAL A 14 20.12 -40.12 -5.78
CA VAL A 14 18.89 -40.89 -5.59
C VAL A 14 18.88 -41.95 -6.68
N ALA A 15 19.03 -43.23 -6.31
CA ALA A 15 18.86 -44.34 -7.23
C ALA A 15 17.36 -44.64 -7.38
N ILE A 16 16.78 -44.37 -8.55
CA ILE A 16 15.47 -44.88 -8.94
C ILE A 16 15.71 -46.26 -9.57
N VAL A 17 15.31 -47.31 -8.86
CA VAL A 17 15.30 -48.69 -9.39
C VAL A 17 14.03 -48.86 -10.23
N ALA A 18 14.17 -48.86 -11.56
CA ALA A 18 13.10 -49.26 -12.48
C ALA A 18 13.24 -50.75 -12.79
N THR A 19 12.34 -51.56 -12.22
CA THR A 19 12.19 -52.98 -12.56
C THR A 19 11.54 -53.09 -13.93
N ILE A 20 12.31 -53.40 -14.97
CA ILE A 20 11.78 -53.75 -16.29
C ILE A 20 11.60 -55.27 -16.33
N CYS A 21 10.34 -55.74 -16.34
CA CYS A 21 10.03 -57.11 -16.70
C CYS A 21 10.39 -57.32 -18.18
N ALA A 22 11.40 -58.16 -18.43
CA ALA A 22 11.78 -58.56 -19.77
C ALA A 22 10.73 -59.54 -20.34
N THR A 23 9.96 -59.12 -21.33
CA THR A 23 9.40 -60.02 -22.33
C THR A 23 10.24 -59.87 -23.60
N THR A 24 10.89 -60.97 -23.97
CA THR A 24 11.78 -61.10 -25.12
C THR A 24 11.00 -60.92 -26.42
N ILE A 25 11.33 -59.90 -27.19
CA ILE A 25 11.13 -59.89 -28.64
C ILE A 25 12.51 -59.67 -29.25
N ASP A 26 12.99 -60.70 -29.96
CA ASP A 26 14.27 -60.69 -30.65
C ASP A 26 14.25 -59.71 -31.83
N GLY A 27 15.27 -58.86 -31.87
CA GLY A 27 15.65 -58.10 -33.06
C GLY A 27 15.46 -56.60 -32.91
N ILE A 28 16.54 -55.90 -32.54
CA ILE A 28 17.12 -54.70 -33.17
C ILE A 28 18.48 -54.46 -32.47
N ALA A 29 19.50 -54.12 -33.26
CA ALA A 29 20.90 -53.94 -32.88
C ALA A 29 21.13 -52.96 -31.70
N PRO A 30 22.25 -53.09 -30.94
CA PRO A 30 22.58 -52.15 -29.88
C PRO A 30 22.82 -50.75 -30.47
N ILE A 31 22.01 -49.77 -30.05
CA ILE A 31 22.24 -48.36 -30.37
C ILE A 31 23.46 -47.90 -29.57
N ASN A 32 24.51 -47.45 -30.27
CA ASN A 32 25.67 -46.79 -29.67
C ASN A 32 25.21 -45.55 -28.89
N LEU A 33 25.34 -45.59 -27.56
CA LEU A 33 25.33 -44.40 -26.71
C LEU A 33 26.66 -43.66 -26.86
N PHE A 34 26.74 -42.65 -27.73
CA PHE A 34 27.77 -41.62 -27.60
C PHE A 34 27.27 -40.24 -28.05
N ASN A 35 27.50 -39.28 -27.16
CA ASN A 35 27.52 -37.83 -27.33
C ASN A 35 26.17 -37.10 -27.38
N VAL A 36 25.46 -37.10 -26.25
CA VAL A 36 24.73 -35.88 -25.85
C VAL A 36 25.73 -35.04 -25.04
N SER A 37 26.26 -34.00 -25.68
CA SER A 37 26.96 -32.94 -24.96
C SER A 37 25.93 -32.27 -24.06
N LEU A 38 25.95 -32.60 -22.77
CA LEU A 38 25.22 -31.87 -21.75
C LEU A 38 25.95 -30.53 -21.60
N GLU A 39 25.60 -29.56 -22.43
CA GLU A 39 25.82 -28.18 -22.01
C GLU A 39 25.08 -28.01 -20.67
N PRO A 40 25.75 -27.46 -19.65
CA PRO A 40 25.08 -27.21 -18.38
C PRO A 40 24.07 -26.09 -18.64
N ASN A 41 22.85 -26.45 -19.03
CA ASN A 41 21.69 -25.58 -18.93
C ASN A 41 21.46 -25.32 -17.45
N SER A 42 22.23 -24.37 -16.94
CA SER A 42 22.04 -23.70 -15.67
C SER A 42 20.78 -22.84 -15.80
N ALA A 43 19.62 -23.48 -15.77
CA ALA A 43 18.34 -22.84 -15.48
C ALA A 43 17.63 -23.73 -14.46
N LEU A 44 18.11 -23.65 -13.23
CA LEU A 44 17.48 -24.22 -12.06
C LEU A 44 16.07 -23.63 -11.94
N ALA A 45 15.05 -24.48 -12.08
CA ALA A 45 13.66 -24.31 -11.65
C ALA A 45 13.20 -22.85 -11.40
N GLN A 46 12.75 -22.14 -12.44
CA GLN A 46 12.00 -20.89 -12.23
C GLN A 46 10.72 -21.21 -11.43
N GLY A 47 10.53 -20.52 -10.31
CA GLY A 47 9.30 -20.65 -9.53
C GLY A 47 8.09 -20.15 -10.32
N VAL A 48 6.89 -20.66 -9.99
CA VAL A 48 5.62 -20.24 -10.62
C VAL A 48 5.45 -18.72 -10.63
N ASP A 49 5.95 -18.06 -9.59
CA ASP A 49 5.95 -16.62 -9.41
C ASP A 49 6.82 -15.87 -10.42
N GLU A 50 8.02 -16.37 -10.70
CA GLU A 50 8.94 -15.78 -11.69
C GLU A 50 8.36 -15.94 -13.10
N GLN A 51 7.81 -17.11 -13.40
CA GLN A 51 7.15 -17.37 -14.66
C GLN A 51 5.95 -16.43 -14.89
N THR A 52 5.17 -16.17 -13.83
CA THR A 52 4.04 -15.22 -13.87
C THR A 52 4.54 -13.81 -14.19
N ASN A 53 5.61 -13.35 -13.52
CA ASN A 53 6.19 -12.03 -13.75
C ASN A 53 6.63 -11.84 -15.21
N ILE A 54 7.35 -12.83 -15.75
CA ILE A 54 7.83 -12.82 -17.14
C ILE A 54 6.65 -12.76 -18.12
N GLN A 55 5.62 -13.58 -17.90
CA GLN A 55 4.44 -13.63 -18.77
C GLN A 55 3.67 -12.30 -18.76
N VAL A 56 3.43 -11.72 -17.58
CA VAL A 56 2.75 -10.43 -17.45
C VAL A 56 3.53 -9.34 -18.20
N TYR A 57 4.85 -9.27 -17.99
CA TYR A 57 5.68 -8.27 -18.66
C TYR A 57 5.67 -8.42 -20.19
N GLN A 58 5.89 -9.63 -20.71
CA GLN A 58 5.90 -9.89 -22.16
C GLN A 58 4.56 -9.57 -22.81
N ARG A 59 3.45 -9.87 -22.12
CA ARG A 59 2.11 -9.60 -22.63
C ARG A 59 1.77 -8.10 -22.65
N ALA A 60 2.11 -7.38 -21.59
CA ALA A 60 1.63 -6.01 -21.39
C ALA A 60 2.59 -4.93 -21.90
N SER A 61 3.92 -5.11 -21.74
CA SER A 61 4.90 -4.06 -22.04
C SER A 61 4.84 -3.50 -23.47
N PRO A 62 4.51 -4.26 -24.54
CA PRO A 62 4.38 -3.69 -25.88
C PRO A 62 3.28 -2.62 -25.99
N ALA A 63 2.24 -2.70 -25.15
CA ALA A 63 1.13 -1.75 -25.11
C ALA A 63 1.36 -0.56 -24.17
N VAL A 64 2.50 -0.50 -23.46
CA VAL A 64 2.82 0.58 -22.52
C VAL A 64 3.74 1.59 -23.21
N VAL A 65 3.38 2.86 -23.11
CA VAL A 65 4.07 3.96 -23.78
C VAL A 65 4.61 4.96 -22.79
N SER A 66 5.64 5.72 -23.18
CA SER A 66 6.04 6.94 -22.48
C SER A 66 5.33 8.14 -23.10
N ILE A 67 4.99 9.13 -22.29
CA ILE A 67 4.36 10.37 -22.74
C ILE A 67 5.21 11.55 -22.27
N GLU A 68 5.53 12.45 -23.19
CA GLU A 68 6.20 13.72 -22.93
C GLU A 68 5.27 14.87 -23.36
N ALA A 69 4.99 15.78 -22.43
CA ALA A 69 4.08 16.90 -22.61
C ALA A 69 4.72 18.18 -22.05
N GLY A 70 5.49 18.88 -22.88
CA GLY A 70 6.33 19.99 -22.42
C GLY A 70 7.40 19.49 -21.44
N ASP A 71 7.42 20.05 -20.24
CA ASP A 71 8.36 19.66 -19.17
C ASP A 71 7.86 18.46 -18.33
N THR A 72 6.66 17.95 -18.61
CA THR A 72 6.05 16.82 -17.90
C THR A 72 6.32 15.50 -18.62
N THR A 73 6.67 14.45 -17.87
CA THR A 73 6.83 13.10 -18.38
C THR A 73 5.98 12.11 -17.60
N GLY A 74 5.38 11.15 -18.29
CA GLY A 74 4.58 10.08 -17.69
C GLY A 74 4.56 8.85 -18.57
N SER A 75 3.60 7.97 -18.28
CA SER A 75 3.34 6.73 -19.00
C SER A 75 1.89 6.68 -19.49
N GLY A 76 1.59 5.71 -20.35
CA GLY A 76 0.25 5.47 -20.85
C GLY A 76 0.03 4.01 -21.25
N SER A 77 -1.22 3.62 -21.39
CA SER A 77 -1.62 2.32 -21.91
C SER A 77 -2.34 2.47 -23.24
N ILE A 78 -1.88 1.81 -24.30
CA ILE A 78 -2.61 1.72 -25.56
C ILE A 78 -3.85 0.84 -25.33
N ILE A 79 -5.04 1.40 -25.52
CA ILE A 79 -6.33 0.74 -25.24
C ILE A 79 -7.12 0.44 -26.53
N SER A 80 -6.63 0.89 -27.69
CA SER A 80 -7.22 0.58 -29.00
C SER A 80 -6.13 0.45 -30.08
N PRO A 81 -6.26 -0.50 -31.03
CA PRO A 81 -5.25 -0.72 -32.07
C PRO A 81 -5.05 0.48 -33.01
N ASP A 82 -6.05 1.36 -33.06
CA ASP A 82 -6.05 2.58 -33.85
C ASP A 82 -5.33 3.75 -33.14
N GLY A 83 -4.71 3.54 -31.98
CA GLY A 83 -3.83 4.50 -31.31
C GLY A 83 -4.47 5.33 -30.21
N LEU A 84 -5.55 4.85 -29.59
CA LEU A 84 -6.10 5.47 -28.39
C LEU A 84 -5.27 5.06 -27.16
N VAL A 85 -4.81 6.03 -26.37
CA VAL A 85 -3.94 5.82 -25.22
C VAL A 85 -4.54 6.43 -23.96
N LEU A 86 -4.72 5.62 -22.91
CA LEU A 86 -5.15 6.04 -21.57
C LEU A 86 -3.93 6.52 -20.76
N THR A 87 -4.08 7.62 -20.02
CA THR A 87 -3.05 8.18 -19.15
C THR A 87 -3.70 9.04 -18.04
N ASN A 88 -2.90 9.72 -17.23
CA ASN A 88 -3.40 10.69 -16.25
C ASN A 88 -3.60 12.08 -16.85
N ALA A 89 -4.54 12.84 -16.28
CA ALA A 89 -4.79 14.22 -16.69
C ALA A 89 -3.59 15.11 -16.40
N HIS A 90 -2.98 15.02 -15.21
CA HIS A 90 -1.83 15.86 -14.83
C HIS A 90 -0.60 15.67 -15.73
N VAL A 91 -0.47 14.51 -16.39
CA VAL A 91 0.62 14.23 -17.33
C VAL A 91 0.48 15.09 -18.59
N VAL A 92 -0.74 15.34 -19.05
CA VAL A 92 -1.01 15.96 -20.37
C VAL A 92 -1.74 17.31 -20.27
N GLN A 93 -2.13 17.72 -19.05
CA GLN A 93 -2.81 18.98 -18.79
C GLN A 93 -1.95 20.16 -19.26
N GLY A 94 -2.58 21.13 -19.94
CA GLY A 94 -1.90 22.29 -20.51
C GLY A 94 -1.31 22.07 -21.90
N SER A 95 -1.28 20.82 -22.39
CA SER A 95 -0.84 20.48 -23.74
C SER A 95 -2.01 20.13 -24.65
N GLN A 96 -2.00 20.62 -25.89
CA GLN A 96 -2.95 20.18 -26.94
C GLN A 96 -2.42 18.96 -27.70
N THR A 97 -1.09 18.86 -27.81
CA THR A 97 -0.39 17.75 -28.44
C THR A 97 0.75 17.30 -27.53
N VAL A 98 1.06 16.01 -27.56
CA VAL A 98 2.11 15.37 -26.76
C VAL A 98 2.96 14.46 -27.63
N ARG A 99 4.17 14.12 -27.18
CA ARG A 99 5.01 13.09 -27.81
C ARG A 99 4.82 11.77 -27.07
N VAL A 100 4.37 10.75 -27.80
CA VAL A 100 4.21 9.38 -27.29
C VAL A 100 5.35 8.52 -27.83
N ILE A 101 6.08 7.86 -26.96
CA ILE A 101 7.17 6.95 -27.33
C ILE A 101 6.70 5.52 -27.12
N LEU A 102 6.61 4.75 -28.20
CA LEU A 102 6.20 3.34 -28.17
C LEU A 102 7.25 2.46 -27.50
N ALA A 103 6.87 1.22 -27.13
CA ALA A 103 7.80 0.25 -26.54
C ALA A 103 8.97 -0.13 -27.46
N ASP A 104 8.81 0.02 -28.78
CA ASP A 104 9.88 -0.15 -29.78
C ASP A 104 10.77 1.09 -29.97
N GLY A 105 10.56 2.14 -29.15
CA GLY A 105 11.32 3.38 -29.16
C GLY A 105 10.86 4.41 -30.20
N ARG A 106 9.87 4.11 -31.05
CA ARG A 106 9.37 5.08 -32.05
C ARG A 106 8.66 6.25 -31.37
N PRO A 107 9.09 7.51 -31.60
CA PRO A 107 8.36 8.68 -31.15
C PRO A 107 7.25 9.05 -32.15
N LEU A 108 6.05 9.27 -31.65
CA LEU A 108 4.87 9.66 -32.44
C LEU A 108 4.19 10.86 -31.79
N GLN A 109 3.65 11.76 -32.59
CA GLN A 109 2.82 12.86 -32.08
C GLN A 109 1.42 12.33 -31.78
N ALA A 110 0.82 12.79 -30.68
CA ALA A 110 -0.56 12.48 -30.30
C ALA A 110 -1.33 13.74 -29.91
N GLU A 111 -2.65 13.72 -30.14
CA GLU A 111 -3.58 14.77 -29.73
C GLU A 111 -4.23 14.43 -28.39
N VAL A 112 -4.38 15.40 -27.50
CA VAL A 112 -5.16 15.21 -26.28
C VAL A 112 -6.64 15.29 -26.64
N VAL A 113 -7.37 14.17 -26.50
CA VAL A 113 -8.76 14.04 -27.01
C VAL A 113 -9.81 14.19 -25.93
N ALA A 114 -9.51 13.77 -24.69
CA ALA A 114 -10.49 13.78 -23.61
C ALA A 114 -9.85 13.79 -22.22
N PHE A 115 -10.57 14.38 -21.28
CA PHE A 115 -10.30 14.33 -19.83
C PHE A 115 -11.54 13.78 -19.11
N ASP A 116 -11.37 13.19 -17.93
CA ASP A 116 -12.51 12.79 -17.10
C ASP A 116 -13.29 14.02 -16.58
N ARG A 117 -14.61 13.86 -16.46
CA ARG A 117 -15.53 14.91 -15.97
C ARG A 117 -15.63 14.94 -14.46
N ASN A 118 -15.30 13.85 -13.79
CA ASN A 118 -15.49 13.64 -12.36
C ASN A 118 -14.22 13.93 -11.55
N ASN A 119 -13.20 14.54 -12.19
CA ASN A 119 -11.91 14.88 -11.60
C ASN A 119 -11.09 13.67 -11.11
N LEU A 120 -11.24 12.50 -11.74
CA LEU A 120 -10.50 11.28 -11.39
C LEU A 120 -9.06 11.26 -11.95
N ASP A 121 -8.50 12.40 -12.35
CA ASP A 121 -7.17 12.52 -12.95
C ASP A 121 -6.92 11.56 -14.14
N LEU A 122 -7.93 11.33 -14.98
CA LEU A 122 -7.82 10.50 -16.19
C LEU A 122 -7.87 11.36 -17.46
N ALA A 123 -7.08 10.96 -18.45
CA ALA A 123 -7.10 11.53 -19.78
C ALA A 123 -6.87 10.46 -20.86
N VAL A 124 -7.25 10.80 -22.08
CA VAL A 124 -6.95 9.99 -23.26
C VAL A 124 -6.26 10.87 -24.30
N VAL A 125 -5.21 10.31 -24.92
CA VAL A 125 -4.55 10.88 -26.09
C VAL A 125 -4.71 9.96 -27.30
N LYS A 126 -4.60 10.54 -28.49
CA LYS A 126 -4.83 9.85 -29.76
C LYS A 126 -3.62 9.99 -30.67
N ILE A 127 -2.97 8.87 -30.97
CA ILE A 127 -1.96 8.76 -32.01
C ILE A 127 -2.68 8.61 -33.35
N PRO A 128 -2.55 9.54 -34.31
CA PRO A 128 -3.24 9.46 -35.59
C PRO A 128 -2.65 8.37 -36.50
N ASN A 129 -3.46 7.92 -37.45
CA ASN A 129 -3.05 7.02 -38.55
C ASN A 129 -2.50 5.65 -38.13
N GLN A 130 -2.89 5.13 -36.96
CA GLN A 130 -2.55 3.79 -36.51
C GLN A 130 -3.68 2.80 -36.80
N ARG A 131 -3.36 1.51 -36.93
CA ARG A 131 -4.35 0.45 -37.17
C ARG A 131 -4.10 -0.85 -36.40
N ASN A 132 -2.84 -1.14 -36.06
CA ASN A 132 -2.42 -2.44 -35.53
C ASN A 132 -1.47 -2.29 -34.34
N LEU A 133 -1.70 -1.30 -33.47
CA LEU A 133 -0.91 -1.20 -32.24
C LEU A 133 -1.31 -2.29 -31.24
N PRO A 134 -0.36 -2.82 -30.45
CA PRO A 134 -0.68 -3.72 -29.33
C PRO A 134 -1.54 -2.98 -28.29
N THR A 135 -2.44 -3.70 -27.62
CA THR A 135 -3.36 -3.10 -26.64
C THR A 135 -3.35 -3.83 -25.31
N ILE A 136 -3.51 -3.07 -24.23
CA ILE A 136 -3.76 -3.63 -22.90
C ILE A 136 -5.16 -4.26 -22.87
N GLN A 137 -5.32 -5.35 -22.12
CA GLN A 137 -6.63 -5.94 -21.83
C GLN A 137 -7.17 -5.38 -20.52
N PHE A 138 -8.48 -5.29 -20.36
CA PHE A 138 -9.11 -4.84 -19.11
C PHE A 138 -9.56 -6.02 -18.28
N ALA A 139 -9.31 -5.97 -16.96
CA ALA A 139 -9.76 -7.01 -16.05
C ALA A 139 -11.30 -7.09 -16.05
N GLN A 140 -11.82 -8.32 -16.07
CA GLN A 140 -13.26 -8.59 -16.03
C GLN A 140 -13.75 -8.94 -14.61
N ASN A 141 -12.82 -9.38 -13.76
CA ASN A 141 -13.13 -9.78 -12.39
C ASN A 141 -12.81 -8.65 -11.42
N PRO A 142 -13.53 -8.56 -10.29
CA PRO A 142 -13.21 -7.60 -9.23
C PRO A 142 -11.79 -7.79 -8.71
N VAL A 143 -11.15 -6.65 -8.43
CA VAL A 143 -9.84 -6.60 -7.77
C VAL A 143 -10.00 -7.05 -6.32
N GLN A 144 -9.01 -7.75 -5.78
CA GLN A 144 -9.01 -8.29 -4.42
C GLN A 144 -7.74 -7.88 -3.68
N VAL A 145 -7.88 -7.47 -2.42
CA VAL A 145 -6.73 -7.22 -1.54
C VAL A 145 -5.91 -8.50 -1.39
N GLY A 146 -4.58 -8.38 -1.42
CA GLY A 146 -3.63 -9.49 -1.33
C GLY A 146 -3.27 -10.14 -2.67
N GLN A 147 -3.98 -9.86 -3.77
CA GLN A 147 -3.57 -10.35 -5.08
C GLN A 147 -2.30 -9.63 -5.57
N ARG A 148 -1.50 -10.29 -6.42
CA ARG A 148 -0.35 -9.63 -7.07
C ARG A 148 -0.79 -8.45 -7.92
N ALA A 149 0.00 -7.39 -7.84
CA ALA A 149 -0.12 -6.19 -8.64
C ALA A 149 1.20 -5.91 -9.35
N PHE A 150 1.12 -5.55 -10.63
CA PHE A 150 2.29 -5.26 -11.46
C PHE A 150 2.17 -3.89 -12.09
N ALA A 151 3.20 -3.07 -11.97
CA ALA A 151 3.23 -1.76 -12.59
C ALA A 151 4.29 -1.69 -13.69
N ILE A 152 3.92 -1.06 -14.80
CA ILE A 152 4.84 -0.79 -15.91
C ILE A 152 4.84 0.72 -16.17
N GLY A 153 6.01 1.30 -16.35
CA GLY A 153 6.10 2.71 -16.68
C GLY A 153 7.49 3.16 -17.15
N ASN A 154 7.67 4.47 -17.18
CA ASN A 154 8.92 5.13 -17.50
C ASN A 154 9.35 6.05 -16.36
N PRO A 155 9.88 5.49 -15.25
CA PRO A 155 10.25 6.30 -14.11
C PRO A 155 11.31 7.32 -14.49
N PHE A 156 11.14 8.54 -13.97
CA PHE A 156 11.97 9.71 -14.22
C PHE A 156 12.16 10.05 -15.70
N GLY A 157 11.26 9.59 -16.58
CA GLY A 157 11.28 9.85 -18.02
C GLY A 157 12.43 9.18 -18.78
N ARG A 158 13.24 8.32 -18.14
CA ARG A 158 14.49 7.79 -18.70
C ARG A 158 14.66 6.27 -18.63
N PHE A 159 13.71 5.56 -18.03
CA PHE A 159 13.76 4.12 -17.76
C PHE A 159 12.52 3.41 -18.31
N GLN A 160 12.14 3.68 -19.57
CA GLN A 160 10.96 3.12 -20.20
C GLN A 160 10.90 1.59 -20.08
N GLY A 161 9.72 1.08 -19.75
CA GLY A 161 9.49 -0.36 -19.59
C GLY A 161 9.97 -0.91 -18.25
N THR A 162 10.19 -0.05 -17.25
CA THR A 162 10.44 -0.50 -15.87
C THR A 162 9.24 -1.27 -15.35
N PHE A 163 9.51 -2.46 -14.81
CA PHE A 163 8.51 -3.38 -14.27
C PHE A 163 8.71 -3.52 -12.76
N THR A 164 7.66 -3.26 -11.98
CA THR A 164 7.69 -3.41 -10.53
C THR A 164 6.54 -4.31 -10.07
N VAL A 165 6.78 -5.05 -9.00
CA VAL A 165 5.87 -6.08 -8.47
C VAL A 165 5.54 -5.76 -7.03
N GLY A 166 4.28 -5.98 -6.68
CA GLY A 166 3.77 -5.90 -5.32
C GLY A 166 2.45 -6.64 -5.23
N ILE A 167 1.59 -6.19 -4.34
CA ILE A 167 0.22 -6.65 -4.13
C ILE A 167 -0.76 -5.46 -4.16
N VAL A 168 -2.04 -5.78 -4.26
CA VAL A 168 -3.11 -4.86 -3.88
C VAL A 168 -3.15 -4.80 -2.35
N SER A 169 -2.68 -3.71 -1.77
CA SER A 169 -2.59 -3.51 -0.32
C SER A 169 -3.93 -3.11 0.29
N ARG A 170 -4.73 -2.31 -0.43
CA ARG A 170 -6.06 -1.85 0.00
C ARG A 170 -6.89 -1.46 -1.21
N ILE A 171 -8.22 -1.62 -1.13
CA ILE A 171 -9.17 -1.11 -2.11
C ILE A 171 -10.06 -0.10 -1.41
N ASP A 172 -10.14 1.10 -1.98
CA ASP A 172 -11.00 2.18 -1.51
C ASP A 172 -12.13 2.36 -2.51
N GLY A 173 -13.26 1.69 -2.26
CA GLY A 173 -14.39 1.67 -3.21
C GLY A 173 -15.05 3.05 -3.37
N ASP A 174 -15.18 3.80 -2.27
CA ASP A 174 -15.79 5.12 -2.26
C ASP A 174 -14.99 6.10 -3.12
N ARG A 175 -13.65 6.08 -2.98
CA ARG A 175 -12.74 6.91 -3.76
C ARG A 175 -12.37 6.31 -5.12
N GLY A 176 -12.64 5.01 -5.34
CA GLY A 176 -12.28 4.30 -6.56
C GLY A 176 -10.77 4.12 -6.74
N LEU A 177 -10.06 3.76 -5.67
CA LEU A 177 -8.60 3.64 -5.67
C LEU A 177 -8.15 2.24 -5.28
N ILE A 178 -7.02 1.86 -5.85
CA ILE A 178 -6.22 0.71 -5.44
C ILE A 178 -4.93 1.24 -4.81
N GLN A 179 -4.67 0.86 -3.58
CA GLN A 179 -3.36 1.04 -2.95
C GLN A 179 -2.52 -0.20 -3.25
N THR A 180 -1.24 0.00 -3.56
CA THR A 180 -0.29 -1.07 -3.85
C THR A 180 1.08 -0.75 -3.25
N ASP A 181 1.83 -1.78 -2.89
CA ASP A 181 3.25 -1.67 -2.53
C ASP A 181 4.18 -1.91 -3.73
N ALA A 182 3.63 -2.15 -4.93
CA ALA A 182 4.41 -2.14 -6.16
C ALA A 182 5.06 -0.76 -6.32
N ALA A 183 6.35 -0.73 -6.65
CA ALA A 183 7.07 0.53 -6.69
C ALA A 183 6.56 1.46 -7.81
N ILE A 184 5.85 2.52 -7.42
CA ILE A 184 5.36 3.61 -8.27
C ILE A 184 6.21 4.87 -8.02
N ASN A 185 6.96 5.31 -9.03
CA ASN A 185 7.77 6.51 -8.99
C ASN A 185 7.23 7.59 -9.95
N PHE A 186 7.73 8.83 -9.86
CA PHE A 186 7.52 9.83 -10.90
C PHE A 186 7.83 9.25 -12.27
N GLY A 187 6.96 9.46 -13.26
CA GLY A 187 7.07 8.87 -14.59
C GLY A 187 6.28 7.56 -14.77
N ASN A 188 5.89 6.87 -13.70
CA ASN A 188 4.93 5.75 -13.79
C ASN A 188 3.47 6.22 -13.90
N SER A 189 3.17 7.47 -13.51
CA SER A 189 1.84 8.08 -13.65
C SER A 189 1.28 7.89 -15.06
N GLY A 190 0.07 7.37 -15.17
CA GLY A 190 -0.65 7.05 -16.39
C GLY A 190 -0.37 5.65 -16.95
N GLY A 191 0.66 4.97 -16.45
CA GLY A 191 0.96 3.58 -16.78
C GLY A 191 -0.02 2.59 -16.14
N PRO A 192 -0.04 1.33 -16.58
CA PRO A 192 -0.99 0.35 -16.06
C PRO A 192 -0.58 -0.22 -14.70
N LEU A 193 -1.57 -0.44 -13.84
CA LEU A 193 -1.52 -1.46 -12.77
C LEU A 193 -2.23 -2.72 -13.28
N LEU A 194 -1.58 -3.87 -13.17
CA LEU A 194 -2.00 -5.12 -13.78
C LEU A 194 -2.18 -6.24 -12.75
N ASN A 195 -3.08 -7.18 -13.02
CA ASN A 195 -3.19 -8.46 -12.31
C ASN A 195 -2.24 -9.52 -12.90
N SER A 196 -2.22 -10.73 -12.33
CA SER A 196 -1.42 -11.87 -12.79
C SER A 196 -1.75 -12.38 -14.20
N GLN A 197 -2.87 -11.94 -14.79
CA GLN A 197 -3.24 -12.24 -16.16
C GLN A 197 -2.70 -11.21 -17.15
N GLY A 198 -2.09 -10.12 -16.66
CA GLY A 198 -1.64 -8.98 -17.47
C GLY A 198 -2.80 -8.09 -17.91
N GLU A 199 -3.91 -8.09 -17.17
CA GLU A 199 -5.09 -7.26 -17.41
C GLU A 199 -5.04 -6.02 -16.52
N LEU A 200 -5.46 -4.88 -17.06
CA LEU A 200 -5.56 -3.59 -16.37
C LEU A 200 -6.58 -3.68 -15.24
N ILE A 201 -6.08 -3.48 -14.02
CA ILE A 201 -6.89 -3.32 -12.80
C ILE A 201 -6.94 -1.87 -12.33
N GLY A 202 -6.03 -1.02 -12.80
CA GLY A 202 -6.06 0.42 -12.54
C GLY A 202 -5.03 1.21 -13.34
N VAL A 203 -5.09 2.53 -13.26
CA VAL A 203 -4.12 3.46 -13.86
C VAL A 203 -3.25 4.03 -12.74
N ASN A 204 -1.95 3.74 -12.77
CA ASN A 204 -1.00 4.21 -11.77
C ASN A 204 -1.05 5.72 -11.69
N SER A 205 -1.11 6.27 -10.49
CA SER A 205 -0.93 7.69 -10.23
C SER A 205 0.10 7.83 -9.13
N ALA A 206 1.20 8.52 -9.42
CA ALA A 206 2.26 8.67 -8.44
C ALA A 206 1.75 9.47 -7.24
N ILE A 207 1.86 8.87 -6.04
CA ILE A 207 1.87 9.59 -4.78
C ILE A 207 3.33 9.79 -4.38
N PHE A 208 3.62 11.02 -3.97
CA PHE A 208 4.65 11.36 -2.98
C PHE A 208 5.97 10.59 -3.02
N THR A 209 6.99 11.21 -3.63
CA THR A 209 8.38 11.00 -3.20
C THR A 209 8.94 12.38 -2.88
N ASP A 210 9.19 12.63 -1.60
CA ASP A 210 9.84 13.87 -1.19
C ASP A 210 11.36 13.78 -1.45
N SER A 211 11.92 14.96 -1.74
CA SER A 211 13.23 15.31 -2.25
C SER A 211 14.40 15.05 -1.28
N LEU A 212 14.24 14.19 -0.28
CA LEU A 212 15.33 13.82 0.64
C LEU A 212 15.88 12.42 0.37
N SER A 213 15.12 11.58 -0.36
CA SER A 213 15.60 10.37 -1.05
C SER A 213 14.57 10.01 -2.12
N GLY A 214 14.70 10.58 -3.33
CA GLY A 214 13.65 10.59 -4.38
C GLY A 214 13.32 9.24 -5.03
N GLY A 215 12.85 8.26 -4.26
CA GLY A 215 12.41 6.95 -4.71
C GLY A 215 11.16 6.47 -3.98
N ASN A 216 10.44 5.54 -4.59
CA ASN A 216 9.23 4.91 -4.06
C ASN A 216 9.53 4.20 -2.74
N ILE A 217 8.58 4.34 -1.83
CA ILE A 217 8.68 3.90 -0.45
C ILE A 217 7.51 2.94 -0.10
N GLY A 218 7.13 2.06 -1.03
CA GLY A 218 6.12 1.02 -0.77
C GLY A 218 4.67 1.48 -0.63
N ILE A 219 4.36 2.75 -0.94
CA ILE A 219 2.99 3.24 -1.08
C ILE A 219 2.80 3.84 -2.47
N GLY A 220 2.08 3.10 -3.31
CA GLY A 220 1.61 3.53 -4.63
C GLY A 220 0.09 3.50 -4.69
N PHE A 221 -0.47 4.30 -5.58
CA PHE A 221 -1.91 4.33 -5.83
C PHE A 221 -2.19 4.18 -7.33
N ALA A 222 -3.35 3.61 -7.63
CA ALA A 222 -3.90 3.55 -8.97
C ALA A 222 -5.39 3.86 -8.93
N ILE A 223 -5.85 4.59 -9.95
CA ILE A 223 -7.29 4.81 -10.19
C ILE A 223 -7.87 3.48 -10.65
N ALA A 224 -8.84 2.95 -9.91
CA ALA A 224 -9.35 1.61 -10.11
C ALA A 224 -10.12 1.48 -11.44
N ILE A 225 -10.13 0.26 -11.99
CA ILE A 225 -10.75 -0.05 -13.29
C ILE A 225 -12.24 0.30 -13.34
N ASP A 226 -12.95 0.22 -12.22
CA ASP A 226 -14.35 0.60 -12.07
C ASP A 226 -14.61 2.09 -12.33
N ARG A 227 -13.61 2.95 -12.15
CA ARG A 227 -13.64 4.38 -12.53
C ARG A 227 -13.19 4.62 -13.96
N VAL A 228 -12.26 3.82 -14.46
CA VAL A 228 -11.74 3.91 -15.83
C VAL A 228 -12.80 3.52 -16.87
N LEU A 229 -13.63 2.50 -16.61
CA LEU A 229 -14.60 2.02 -17.59
C LEU A 229 -15.72 3.06 -17.91
N PRO A 230 -16.37 3.70 -16.91
CA PRO A 230 -17.29 4.82 -17.16
C PRO A 230 -16.61 6.00 -17.89
N PHE A 231 -15.39 6.33 -17.44
CA PHE A 231 -14.31 6.95 -18.21
C PHE A 231 -14.43 6.84 -19.73
N LEU A 232 -14.02 5.66 -20.18
CA LEU A 232 -13.88 5.33 -21.59
C LEU A 232 -15.23 5.28 -22.31
N ALA A 233 -16.31 4.90 -21.62
CA ALA A 233 -17.66 4.95 -22.18
C ALA A 233 -18.05 6.40 -22.55
N ASP A 234 -17.71 7.39 -21.71
CA ASP A 234 -17.92 8.81 -22.03
C ASP A 234 -17.04 9.30 -23.18
N VAL A 235 -15.79 8.83 -23.26
CA VAL A 235 -14.92 9.12 -24.42
C VAL A 235 -15.53 8.60 -25.71
N GLN A 236 -15.98 7.35 -25.73
CA GLN A 236 -16.61 6.71 -26.88
C GLN A 236 -17.91 7.42 -27.30
N ALA A 237 -18.75 7.79 -26.33
CA ALA A 237 -19.99 8.54 -26.55
C ALA A 237 -19.75 10.01 -26.91
N ARG A 238 -18.49 10.48 -26.97
CA ARG A 238 -18.10 11.89 -27.17
C ARG A 238 -18.70 12.83 -26.11
N ARG A 239 -18.92 12.28 -24.92
CA ARG A 239 -19.35 12.96 -23.70
C ARG A 239 -18.17 13.21 -22.76
N ALA A 240 -16.92 13.11 -23.18
CA ALA A 240 -15.80 13.56 -22.35
C ALA A 240 -15.36 14.98 -22.77
N PRO A 241 -15.00 15.88 -21.84
CA PRO A 241 -14.52 17.22 -22.12
C PRO A 241 -13.15 17.15 -22.82
N ARG A 242 -12.91 18.07 -23.75
CA ARG A 242 -11.62 18.18 -24.48
C ARG A 242 -10.59 19.04 -23.76
N THR A 243 -11.03 19.82 -22.79
CA THR A 243 -10.19 20.60 -21.90
C THR A 243 -10.25 19.98 -20.52
N ALA A 244 -9.10 19.86 -19.87
CA ALA A 244 -9.07 19.48 -18.46
C ALA A 244 -9.99 20.41 -17.68
N VAL A 245 -10.78 19.86 -16.76
CA VAL A 245 -11.50 20.67 -15.78
C VAL A 245 -10.42 21.35 -14.93
N ARG A 246 -10.11 22.62 -15.27
CA ARG A 246 -9.03 23.38 -14.64
C ARG A 246 -9.47 23.75 -13.23
N ARG A 247 -8.97 23.04 -12.23
CA ARG A 247 -8.70 23.63 -10.91
C ARG A 247 -7.23 24.05 -10.90
N GLU A 248 -6.95 25.25 -10.43
CA GLU A 248 -5.60 25.78 -10.33
C GLU A 248 -4.81 24.96 -9.30
N ALA A 249 -4.17 23.88 -9.74
CA ALA A 249 -3.20 23.15 -8.94
C ALA A 249 -1.85 23.85 -9.11
N SER A 250 -1.35 24.44 -8.04
CA SER A 250 0.01 24.98 -7.93
C SER A 250 1.01 23.84 -8.12
N SER A 251 1.70 23.84 -9.27
CA SER A 251 2.84 22.97 -9.57
C SER A 251 4.10 23.41 -8.80
N GLY A 252 4.00 23.55 -7.48
CA GLY A 252 5.16 23.76 -6.62
C GLY A 252 5.69 22.40 -6.17
N ALA A 253 6.98 22.12 -6.39
CA ALA A 253 7.63 20.97 -5.76
C ALA A 253 7.30 20.96 -4.25
N LEU A 254 6.67 19.88 -3.79
CA LEU A 254 6.29 19.65 -2.40
C LEU A 254 7.58 19.65 -1.57
N ARG A 255 7.83 20.73 -0.82
CA ARG A 255 8.98 20.81 0.10
C ARG A 255 8.49 20.68 1.53
N PRO A 256 8.87 19.62 2.27
CA PRO A 256 8.50 19.48 3.67
C PRO A 256 9.07 20.60 4.49
N GLN A 257 8.28 21.00 5.47
CA GLN A 257 8.72 21.91 6.50
C GLN A 257 9.34 21.11 7.65
N PRO A 258 10.48 21.53 8.21
CA PRO A 258 11.02 20.89 9.41
C PRO A 258 10.03 20.98 10.57
N LEU A 259 9.83 19.87 11.28
CA LEU A 259 9.04 19.77 12.49
C LEU A 259 9.96 19.40 13.66
N VAL A 260 9.97 20.26 14.68
CA VAL A 260 10.83 20.06 15.84
C VAL A 260 10.04 19.35 16.93
N LEU A 261 10.57 18.25 17.45
CA LEU A 261 9.93 17.44 18.51
C LEU A 261 10.11 18.01 19.92
N ASN A 262 9.97 19.32 20.10
CA ASN A 262 10.19 20.02 21.39
C ASN A 262 8.90 20.62 21.99
N GLY A 263 7.74 20.28 21.43
CA GLY A 263 6.45 20.81 21.87
C GLY A 263 6.16 22.23 21.39
N SER A 264 6.98 22.80 20.51
CA SER A 264 6.69 24.10 19.91
C SER A 264 5.41 24.02 19.09
N LEU A 265 4.56 25.03 19.26
CA LEU A 265 3.36 25.19 18.49
C LEU A 265 3.69 25.81 17.13
N LEU A 266 3.37 25.08 16.07
CA LEU A 266 3.44 25.55 14.69
C LEU A 266 2.03 25.88 14.21
N THR A 267 1.88 26.98 13.47
CA THR A 267 0.61 27.35 12.85
C THR A 267 0.70 27.17 11.33
N GLY A 268 -0.26 26.45 10.76
CA GLY A 268 -0.38 26.28 9.33
C GLY A 268 -1.76 26.67 8.84
N ARG A 269 -1.93 26.68 7.51
CA ARG A 269 -3.21 26.94 6.88
C ARG A 269 -3.32 26.07 5.63
N LEU A 270 -4.40 25.31 5.58
CA LEU A 270 -4.81 24.60 4.40
C LEU A 270 -5.68 25.53 3.54
N ASP A 271 -5.30 25.74 2.29
CA ASP A 271 -6.11 26.45 1.31
C ASP A 271 -5.80 26.00 -0.12
N HIS A 272 -6.36 26.71 -1.11
CA HIS A 272 -6.19 26.41 -2.54
C HIS A 272 -4.73 26.46 -3.03
N ARG A 273 -3.78 26.97 -2.25
CA ARG A 273 -2.35 26.98 -2.56
C ARG A 273 -1.60 25.84 -1.88
N SER A 274 -2.19 25.21 -0.86
CA SER A 274 -1.66 24.02 -0.20
C SER A 274 -1.61 22.85 -1.17
N ASN A 275 -0.90 21.81 -0.76
CA ASN A 275 -0.80 20.60 -1.56
C ASN A 275 -2.16 19.92 -1.59
N ILE A 276 -2.48 19.28 -2.70
CA ILE A 276 -3.75 18.61 -2.90
C ILE A 276 -3.45 17.13 -3.02
N LEU A 277 -4.08 16.31 -2.19
CA LEU A 277 -4.08 14.87 -2.45
C LEU A 277 -4.84 14.65 -3.77
N PRO A 278 -4.19 14.08 -4.82
CA PRO A 278 -4.75 14.08 -6.18
C PRO A 278 -6.08 13.35 -6.34
N PHE A 279 -6.55 12.65 -5.30
CA PHE A 279 -7.62 11.66 -5.39
C PHE A 279 -8.87 12.02 -4.60
N ASP A 280 -8.73 12.68 -3.45
CA ASP A 280 -9.86 13.21 -2.68
C ASP A 280 -9.93 14.74 -2.72
N ASN A 281 -8.96 15.40 -3.37
CA ASN A 281 -8.81 16.85 -3.37
C ASN A 281 -8.70 17.48 -1.97
N SER A 282 -8.36 16.71 -0.94
CA SER A 282 -8.12 17.26 0.38
C SER A 282 -6.83 18.07 0.36
N PHE A 283 -6.78 19.12 1.17
CA PHE A 283 -5.59 19.93 1.30
C PHE A 283 -4.67 19.31 2.33
N PHE A 284 -3.36 19.32 2.10
CA PHE A 284 -2.41 18.92 3.10
C PHE A 284 -1.13 19.76 3.06
N ASP A 285 -0.51 19.89 4.22
CA ASP A 285 0.86 20.35 4.37
C ASP A 285 1.75 19.19 4.79
N LEU A 286 3.03 19.30 4.44
CA LEU A 286 4.00 18.25 4.69
C LEU A 286 5.05 18.70 5.69
N TYR A 287 5.32 17.84 6.66
CA TYR A 287 6.31 18.05 7.69
C TYR A 287 7.30 16.89 7.78
N ILE A 288 8.49 17.17 8.27
CA ILE A 288 9.53 16.15 8.44
C ILE A 288 10.28 16.31 9.76
N PHE A 289 10.63 15.19 10.40
CA PHE A 289 11.46 15.19 11.61
C PHE A 289 12.38 13.97 11.66
N GLU A 290 13.44 14.05 12.45
CA GLU A 290 14.32 12.92 12.74
C GLU A 290 13.90 12.27 14.06
N GLY A 291 13.78 10.95 14.06
CA GLY A 291 13.35 10.15 15.20
C GLY A 291 14.31 9.00 15.47
N ARG A 292 14.25 8.48 16.71
CA ARG A 292 15.04 7.34 17.17
C ARG A 292 14.15 6.15 17.50
N ALA A 293 14.63 4.95 17.25
CA ALA A 293 13.97 3.71 17.64
C ALA A 293 13.63 3.73 19.14
N GLY A 294 12.39 3.38 19.49
CA GLY A 294 11.90 3.39 20.87
C GLY A 294 11.53 4.78 21.41
N GLN A 295 11.74 5.85 20.65
CA GLN A 295 11.33 7.19 21.06
C GLN A 295 9.81 7.33 20.96
N ARG A 296 9.15 7.71 22.07
CA ARG A 296 7.71 7.99 22.05
C ARG A 296 7.45 9.42 21.63
N VAL A 297 6.69 9.60 20.56
CA VAL A 297 6.35 10.90 19.98
C VAL A 297 4.84 11.11 20.09
N GLN A 298 4.45 12.31 20.51
CA GLN A 298 3.08 12.80 20.44
C GLN A 298 3.02 13.93 19.40
N ILE A 299 2.04 13.85 18.50
CA ILE A 299 1.78 14.85 17.47
C ILE A 299 0.30 15.20 17.54
N ASP A 300 -0.01 16.46 17.79
CA ASP A 300 -1.37 16.98 17.85
C ASP A 300 -1.62 17.96 16.69
N MET A 301 -2.73 17.79 15.98
CA MET A 301 -3.26 18.76 15.02
C MET A 301 -4.64 19.21 15.46
N ILE A 302 -4.76 20.52 15.71
CA ILE A 302 -5.95 21.15 16.27
C ILE A 302 -6.47 22.16 15.26
N SER A 303 -7.77 22.09 14.94
CA SER A 303 -8.42 23.11 14.13
C SER A 303 -9.92 23.22 14.43
N GLU A 304 -10.44 24.44 14.31
CA GLU A 304 -11.88 24.74 14.36
C GLU A 304 -12.48 24.93 12.96
N GLN A 305 -11.66 24.97 11.90
CA GLN A 305 -12.07 25.35 10.54
C GLN A 305 -12.03 24.19 9.54
N ILE A 306 -11.15 23.23 9.80
CA ILE A 306 -11.01 21.96 9.07
C ILE A 306 -11.19 20.78 10.03
N ASN A 307 -11.61 19.63 9.50
CA ASN A 307 -11.57 18.34 10.16
C ASN A 307 -10.14 17.78 10.03
N PRO A 308 -9.33 17.74 11.09
CA PRO A 308 -7.92 17.37 10.99
C PRO A 308 -7.73 15.89 10.75
N TYR A 309 -6.74 15.55 9.92
CA TYR A 309 -6.34 14.17 9.68
C TYR A 309 -4.81 14.11 9.60
N LEU A 310 -4.21 13.34 10.50
CA LEU A 310 -2.76 13.13 10.54
C LEU A 310 -2.41 11.76 9.96
N ILE A 311 -1.35 11.72 9.18
CA ILE A 311 -0.73 10.48 8.71
C ILE A 311 0.78 10.60 8.95
N LEU A 312 1.34 9.66 9.69
CA LEU A 312 2.76 9.56 9.97
C LEU A 312 3.36 8.38 9.22
N LEU A 313 4.41 8.64 8.46
CA LEU A 313 5.15 7.65 7.69
C LEU A 313 6.61 7.59 8.18
N ASN A 314 7.24 6.42 8.07
CA ASN A 314 8.70 6.29 8.27
C ASN A 314 9.48 6.66 6.99
N SER A 315 10.81 6.54 7.06
CA SER A 315 11.73 6.80 5.93
C SER A 315 11.54 5.84 4.76
N GLN A 316 10.94 4.68 5.03
CA GLN A 316 10.51 3.69 4.04
C GLN A 316 9.06 3.89 3.65
N GLY A 317 8.42 5.02 3.99
CA GLY A 317 7.06 5.37 3.58
C GLY A 317 5.95 4.55 4.17
N GLN A 318 6.27 3.57 5.02
CA GLN A 318 5.26 2.77 5.69
C GLN A 318 4.52 3.66 6.69
N GLU A 319 3.19 3.55 6.68
CA GLU A 319 2.36 4.19 7.68
C GLU A 319 2.68 3.61 9.06
N ILE A 320 3.09 4.50 9.96
CA ILE A 320 3.40 4.20 11.35
C ILE A 320 2.18 4.44 12.23
N ALA A 321 1.42 5.48 11.90
CA ALA A 321 0.18 5.82 12.55
C ALA A 321 -0.63 6.79 11.68
N GLN A 322 -1.93 6.77 11.84
CA GLN A 322 -2.83 7.81 11.36
C GLN A 322 -3.88 8.07 12.43
N ASP A 323 -4.42 9.28 12.48
CA ASP A 323 -5.57 9.58 13.33
C ASP A 323 -6.43 10.67 12.70
N ASN A 324 -7.75 10.48 12.72
CA ASN A 324 -8.75 11.43 12.24
C ASN A 324 -9.73 11.90 13.33
N ASP A 325 -9.71 11.35 14.55
CA ASP A 325 -10.46 11.89 15.71
C ASP A 325 -10.09 11.28 17.09
N SER A 326 -9.25 11.98 17.85
CA SER A 326 -8.99 11.63 19.27
C SER A 326 -10.05 12.18 20.24
N GLY A 327 -11.35 12.04 19.95
CA GLY A 327 -12.46 12.35 20.87
C GLY A 327 -13.38 13.53 20.49
N SER A 328 -14.06 14.12 21.50
CA SER A 328 -15.22 15.04 21.36
C SER A 328 -14.91 16.45 20.82
N ALA A 329 -13.65 16.74 20.49
CA ALA A 329 -13.22 17.98 19.85
C ALA A 329 -12.48 17.61 18.56
N ALA A 330 -12.72 18.36 17.47
CA ALA A 330 -12.18 18.15 16.11
C ALA A 330 -10.65 18.24 16.04
N ASN A 331 -9.95 17.30 16.69
CA ASN A 331 -8.52 17.24 16.85
C ASN A 331 -8.05 15.84 16.43
N SER A 332 -6.91 15.81 15.76
CA SER A 332 -6.19 14.58 15.45
C SER A 332 -4.94 14.50 16.33
N GLN A 333 -4.66 13.33 16.89
CA GLN A 333 -3.55 13.04 17.77
C GLN A 333 -2.91 11.68 17.43
N ILE A 334 -1.64 11.71 17.09
CA ILE A 334 -0.80 10.51 16.99
C ILE A 334 0.05 10.41 18.25
N ILE A 335 -0.05 9.29 18.98
CA ILE A 335 0.90 8.91 20.03
C ILE A 335 1.52 7.57 19.63
N VAL A 336 2.80 7.56 19.27
CA VAL A 336 3.45 6.35 18.78
C VAL A 336 4.87 6.22 19.29
N THR A 337 5.31 4.98 19.48
CA THR A 337 6.72 4.65 19.69
C THR A 337 7.35 4.39 18.33
N LEU A 338 8.36 5.16 17.96
CA LEU A 338 9.00 5.06 16.66
C LEU A 338 9.72 3.71 16.52
N PRO A 339 9.48 2.94 15.43
CA PRO A 339 10.00 1.58 15.29
C PRO A 339 11.50 1.53 14.92
N GLY A 340 12.05 2.62 14.38
CA GLY A 340 13.42 2.67 13.90
C GLY A 340 14.04 4.06 13.99
N ASP A 341 15.36 4.12 13.92
CA ASP A 341 16.07 5.38 13.72
C ASP A 341 15.82 5.90 12.29
N GLY A 342 15.71 7.22 12.14
CA GLY A 342 15.73 7.86 10.85
C GLY A 342 14.70 8.97 10.69
N ILE A 343 14.41 9.27 9.44
CA ILE A 343 13.53 10.37 9.05
C ILE A 343 12.08 9.91 9.05
N TYR A 344 11.18 10.74 9.56
CA TYR A 344 9.75 10.53 9.58
C TYR A 344 9.04 11.68 8.87
N LEU A 345 8.01 11.32 8.12
CA LEU A 345 7.23 12.23 7.30
C LEU A 345 5.81 12.32 7.86
N LEU A 346 5.33 13.53 8.11
CA LEU A 346 4.00 13.79 8.65
C LEU A 346 3.18 14.58 7.63
N MET A 347 2.03 14.04 7.25
CA MET A 347 1.02 14.75 6.48
C MET A 347 -0.01 15.36 7.45
N ALA A 348 -0.11 16.69 7.45
CA ALA A 348 -1.15 17.43 8.14
C ALA A 348 -2.27 17.73 7.13
N ASN A 349 -3.28 16.88 7.09
CA ASN A 349 -4.30 16.83 6.06
C ASN A 349 -5.66 17.34 6.58
N SER A 350 -6.52 17.83 5.69
CA SER A 350 -7.95 17.87 5.94
C SER A 350 -8.57 16.51 5.64
N TYR A 351 -9.56 16.10 6.42
CA TYR A 351 -10.29 14.86 6.13
C TYR A 351 -11.13 14.96 4.85
N GLU A 352 -11.73 16.14 4.61
CA GLU A 352 -12.61 16.38 3.47
C GLU A 352 -11.94 17.11 2.31
N ALA A 353 -12.47 16.88 1.11
CA ALA A 353 -12.09 17.51 -0.15
C ALA A 353 -12.21 19.04 -0.09
N GLY A 354 -11.13 19.75 -0.39
CA GLY A 354 -11.12 21.21 -0.52
C GLY A 354 -11.44 21.98 0.76
N GLN A 355 -11.35 21.34 1.92
CA GLN A 355 -11.64 21.96 3.21
C GLN A 355 -10.48 22.88 3.60
N ALA A 356 -10.70 24.19 3.50
CA ALA A 356 -9.69 25.20 3.80
C ALA A 356 -9.86 25.78 5.20
N GLY A 357 -8.76 25.96 5.93
CA GLY A 357 -8.78 26.57 7.24
C GLY A 357 -7.42 26.55 7.94
N ALA A 358 -7.32 27.35 9.00
CA ALA A 358 -6.13 27.40 9.84
C ALA A 358 -6.08 26.20 10.79
N TYR A 359 -4.89 25.68 11.04
CA TYR A 359 -4.64 24.65 12.04
C TYR A 359 -3.41 24.97 12.89
N ARG A 360 -3.32 24.32 14.04
CA ARG A 360 -2.13 24.36 14.90
C ARG A 360 -1.60 22.94 15.06
N LEU A 361 -0.30 22.79 14.86
CA LEU A 361 0.42 21.53 14.95
C LEU A 361 1.41 21.60 16.10
N ARG A 362 1.47 20.56 16.93
CA ARG A 362 2.46 20.43 18.00
C ARG A 362 3.04 19.03 17.96
N ALA A 363 4.36 18.91 17.97
CA ALA A 363 5.03 17.61 18.08
C ALA A 363 6.04 17.63 19.22
N GLN A 364 6.06 16.58 20.03
CA GLN A 364 6.95 16.48 21.18
C GLN A 364 7.40 15.05 21.44
N VAL A 365 8.64 14.90 21.87
CA VAL A 365 9.08 13.68 22.53
C VAL A 365 8.41 13.62 23.88
N THR A 366 7.63 12.56 24.12
CA THR A 366 7.08 12.31 25.44
C THR A 366 8.04 11.40 26.18
N THR A 367 8.72 11.94 27.18
CA THR A 367 9.29 11.07 28.21
C THR A 367 8.11 10.45 28.92
N ALA A 368 8.05 9.12 29.01
CA ALA A 368 7.14 8.48 29.93
C ALA A 368 7.38 9.12 31.31
N SER A 369 6.44 9.94 31.77
CA SER A 369 6.41 10.37 33.15
C SER A 369 6.28 9.09 33.95
N VAL A 370 7.37 8.65 34.57
CA VAL A 370 7.29 7.78 35.75
C VAL A 370 6.64 8.64 36.82
N GLY A 371 5.32 8.76 36.73
CA GLY A 371 4.51 9.24 37.82
C GLY A 371 4.73 8.24 38.96
N ASN A 372 5.43 8.70 40.00
CA ASN A 372 5.39 8.05 41.30
C ASN A 372 3.94 8.06 41.80
N SER A 373 3.17 7.09 41.34
CA SER A 373 2.06 6.51 42.07
C SER A 373 2.49 5.11 42.42
N SER A 374 3.05 4.97 43.62
CA SER A 374 3.18 3.71 44.31
C SER A 374 1.82 3.02 44.36
N ASN A 375 1.62 1.99 43.53
CA ASN A 375 1.02 0.70 43.88
C ASN A 375 1.17 -0.26 42.68
N GLY A 376 1.81 -1.40 42.92
CA GLY A 376 2.46 -2.21 41.89
C GLY A 376 1.54 -2.94 40.91
N ALA A 377 1.84 -2.78 39.63
CA ALA A 377 1.85 -3.81 38.59
C ALA A 377 2.57 -3.21 37.36
N ASN A 378 3.61 -3.86 36.85
CA ASN A 378 4.29 -3.42 35.63
C ASN A 378 3.40 -3.72 34.43
N PHE A 379 2.75 -2.70 33.86
CA PHE A 379 1.94 -2.84 32.66
C PHE A 379 2.77 -2.50 31.41
N ILE A 380 2.71 -3.37 30.39
CA ILE A 380 3.19 -3.13 29.02
C ILE A 380 2.31 -2.09 28.32
N LEU A 381 0.99 -2.14 28.55
CA LEU A 381 0.02 -1.18 28.02
C LEU A 381 -1.13 -1.05 29.04
N GLN A 382 -1.63 0.16 29.27
CA GLN A 382 -2.87 0.40 29.99
C GLN A 382 -3.63 1.52 29.31
N GLN A 383 -4.86 1.25 28.88
CA GLN A 383 -5.64 2.18 28.06
C GLN A 383 -7.10 2.20 28.50
N GLN A 384 -7.64 3.39 28.69
CA GLN A 384 -9.09 3.62 28.80
C GLN A 384 -9.62 4.09 27.45
N GLY A 385 -10.78 3.59 27.02
CA GLY A 385 -11.39 3.98 25.76
C GLY A 385 -12.90 3.87 25.78
N ILE A 386 -13.54 4.25 24.67
CA ILE A 386 -14.99 4.13 24.44
C ILE A 386 -15.19 3.50 23.07
N LEU A 387 -15.94 2.40 23.00
CA LEU A 387 -16.46 1.82 21.77
C LEU A 387 -17.77 2.53 21.40
N SER A 388 -17.79 3.21 20.26
CA SER A 388 -18.85 4.10 19.81
C SER A 388 -19.31 3.73 18.40
N SER A 389 -20.45 4.26 17.95
CA SER A 389 -20.95 4.02 16.59
C SER A 389 -20.06 4.56 15.46
N ARG A 390 -18.99 5.28 15.80
CA ARG A 390 -18.02 5.83 14.85
C ARG A 390 -16.82 4.91 14.63
N ASP A 391 -16.63 3.93 15.52
CA ASP A 391 -15.54 2.97 15.40
C ASP A 391 -15.77 2.00 14.24
N ALA A 392 -14.68 1.39 13.77
CA ALA A 392 -14.71 0.42 12.68
C ALA A 392 -15.56 -0.80 13.06
N LYS A 393 -16.21 -1.42 12.07
CA LYS A 393 -17.01 -2.64 12.27
C LYS A 393 -16.28 -3.84 11.71
N LEU A 394 -16.27 -4.95 12.46
CA LEU A 394 -15.75 -6.22 11.98
C LEU A 394 -16.64 -6.72 10.83
N PRO A 395 -16.06 -7.06 9.65
CA PRO A 395 -16.85 -7.55 8.52
C PRO A 395 -17.57 -8.88 8.79
N SER A 396 -17.13 -9.65 9.79
CA SER A 396 -17.70 -10.96 10.14
C SER A 396 -19.10 -10.88 10.74
N ASP A 397 -19.32 -9.91 11.62
CA ASP A 397 -20.50 -9.85 12.51
C ASP A 397 -21.03 -8.43 12.73
N GLY A 398 -20.35 -7.41 12.19
CA GLY A 398 -20.75 -6.01 12.30
C GLY A 398 -20.50 -5.38 13.67
N SER A 399 -19.83 -6.08 14.59
CA SER A 399 -19.45 -5.54 15.90
C SER A 399 -18.41 -4.44 15.78
N LEU A 400 -18.49 -3.44 16.64
CA LEU A 400 -17.55 -2.33 16.67
C LEU A 400 -16.23 -2.81 17.28
N PHE A 401 -15.12 -2.39 16.69
CA PHE A 401 -13.79 -2.71 17.19
C PHE A 401 -12.84 -1.53 17.10
N THR A 402 -11.81 -1.59 17.94
CA THR A 402 -10.63 -0.74 17.89
C THR A 402 -9.40 -1.60 18.16
N ALA A 403 -8.24 -1.18 17.66
CA ALA A 403 -7.02 -1.98 17.71
C ALA A 403 -5.91 -1.23 18.44
N TYR A 404 -5.21 -1.94 19.32
CA TYR A 404 -4.03 -1.46 20.03
C TYR A 404 -2.82 -2.30 19.63
N SER A 405 -1.62 -1.77 19.81
CA SER A 405 -0.38 -2.51 19.51
C SER A 405 0.57 -2.54 20.70
N PHE A 406 1.32 -3.63 20.86
CA PHE A 406 2.40 -3.74 21.83
C PHE A 406 3.59 -4.54 21.25
N GLU A 407 4.80 -4.24 21.71
CA GLU A 407 6.00 -4.97 21.31
C GLU A 407 6.17 -6.24 22.16
N GLY A 408 6.31 -7.36 21.47
CA GLY A 408 6.52 -8.67 22.06
C GLY A 408 7.92 -9.21 21.78
N ARG A 409 8.49 -9.95 22.73
CA ARG A 409 9.70 -10.76 22.50
C ARG A 409 9.37 -12.23 22.48
N THR A 410 10.05 -12.98 21.63
CA THR A 410 9.98 -14.45 21.60
C THR A 410 10.20 -15.01 23.01
N GLY A 411 9.29 -15.85 23.48
CA GLY A 411 9.30 -16.46 24.81
C GLY A 411 8.78 -15.58 25.95
N GLN A 412 8.40 -14.32 25.69
CA GLN A 412 7.78 -13.45 26.69
C GLN A 412 6.36 -13.91 26.98
N SER A 413 5.99 -14.04 28.25
CA SER A 413 4.60 -14.25 28.65
C SER A 413 3.94 -12.89 28.88
N VAL A 414 2.77 -12.68 28.29
CA VAL A 414 1.96 -11.49 28.50
C VAL A 414 0.57 -11.87 28.96
N THR A 415 0.01 -11.10 29.90
CA THR A 415 -1.41 -11.18 30.26
C THR A 415 -2.12 -9.92 29.80
N ILE A 416 -3.17 -10.10 29.02
CA ILE A 416 -4.02 -9.05 28.47
C ILE A 416 -5.38 -9.14 29.15
N ASN A 417 -5.86 -8.06 29.75
CA ASN A 417 -7.22 -7.96 30.30
C ASN A 417 -7.97 -6.83 29.63
N LEU A 418 -9.19 -7.10 29.23
CA LEU A 418 -10.16 -6.13 28.76
C LEU A 418 -11.37 -6.16 29.66
N ALA A 419 -11.60 -5.06 30.36
CA ALA A 419 -12.75 -4.90 31.23
C ALA A 419 -13.69 -3.82 30.69
N SER A 420 -14.99 -4.09 30.71
CA SER A 420 -15.99 -3.13 30.28
C SER A 420 -17.21 -3.17 31.21
N PRO A 421 -17.63 -2.03 31.80
CA PRO A 421 -18.89 -1.95 32.52
C PRO A 421 -20.10 -1.76 31.59
N ASP A 422 -19.87 -1.41 30.32
CA ASP A 422 -20.92 -0.90 29.44
C ASP A 422 -21.28 -1.89 28.29
N PHE A 423 -20.45 -2.89 28.02
CA PHE A 423 -20.70 -3.94 27.02
C PHE A 423 -19.98 -5.23 27.41
N ASP A 424 -20.35 -6.33 26.75
CA ASP A 424 -19.69 -7.64 26.88
C ASP A 424 -18.42 -7.69 26.01
N PRO A 425 -17.21 -7.62 26.58
CA PRO A 425 -15.97 -7.52 25.82
C PRO A 425 -15.59 -8.83 25.10
N PHE A 426 -14.93 -8.66 23.96
CA PHE A 426 -14.23 -9.72 23.25
C PHE A 426 -12.86 -9.20 22.88
N LEU A 427 -11.86 -10.06 23.02
CA LEU A 427 -10.48 -9.74 22.76
C LEU A 427 -9.88 -10.71 21.75
N ALA A 428 -9.19 -10.18 20.74
CA ALA A 428 -8.34 -10.96 19.85
C ALA A 428 -6.92 -10.43 19.83
N VAL A 429 -5.93 -11.32 19.71
CA VAL A 429 -4.52 -10.96 19.55
C VAL A 429 -4.02 -11.46 18.21
N LEU A 430 -3.41 -10.57 17.44
CA LEU A 430 -2.76 -10.87 16.18
C LEU A 430 -1.24 -10.83 16.37
N ASP A 431 -0.53 -11.77 15.74
CA ASP A 431 0.92 -11.78 15.66
C ASP A 431 1.45 -10.74 14.65
N PRO A 432 2.78 -10.52 14.57
CA PRO A 432 3.38 -9.58 13.61
C PRO A 432 3.07 -9.85 12.13
N ASP A 433 2.60 -11.05 11.76
CA ASP A 433 2.18 -11.36 10.39
C ASP A 433 0.66 -11.10 10.20
N GLY A 434 -0.02 -10.53 11.20
CA GLY A 434 -1.45 -10.28 11.20
C GLY A 434 -2.31 -11.54 11.42
N ARG A 435 -1.74 -12.66 11.87
CA ARG A 435 -2.52 -13.87 12.16
C ARG A 435 -3.09 -13.82 13.57
N ILE A 436 -4.37 -14.12 13.74
CA ILE A 436 -4.97 -14.28 15.05
C ILE A 436 -4.34 -15.48 15.76
N ILE A 437 -3.75 -15.25 16.92
CA ILE A 437 -3.07 -16.28 17.73
C ILE A 437 -3.79 -16.61 19.03
N ALA A 438 -4.69 -15.74 19.49
CA ALA A 438 -5.50 -15.99 20.67
C ALA A 438 -6.77 -15.12 20.64
N GLN A 439 -7.87 -15.66 21.18
CA GLN A 439 -9.14 -14.95 21.34
C GLN A 439 -9.77 -15.36 22.67
N ASN A 440 -10.48 -14.43 23.32
CA ASN A 440 -11.32 -14.74 24.48
C ASN A 440 -12.43 -13.69 24.63
N ASP A 441 -13.63 -14.15 24.97
CA ASP A 441 -14.80 -13.36 25.36
C ASP A 441 -14.90 -13.27 26.90
N ASP A 442 -14.84 -14.39 27.62
CA ASP A 442 -15.12 -14.41 29.06
C ASP A 442 -13.93 -14.85 29.93
N ILE A 443 -13.74 -14.21 31.09
CA ILE A 443 -12.84 -14.68 32.17
C ILE A 443 -13.44 -15.91 32.85
N SER A 444 -14.76 -15.93 33.03
CA SER A 444 -15.51 -17.05 33.62
C SER A 444 -17.01 -16.95 33.30
N GLN A 445 -17.78 -18.01 33.60
CA GLN A 445 -19.26 -18.01 33.45
C GLN A 445 -20.00 -16.90 34.24
N THR A 446 -19.32 -16.20 35.16
CA THR A 446 -19.89 -15.13 35.99
C THR A 446 -19.15 -13.80 35.83
N ASP A 447 -18.11 -13.74 35.01
CA ASP A 447 -17.31 -12.55 34.74
C ASP A 447 -17.08 -12.43 33.24
N ASN A 448 -17.91 -11.59 32.63
CA ASN A 448 -17.92 -11.31 31.20
C ASN A 448 -16.72 -10.47 30.75
N ASN A 449 -15.83 -10.02 31.65
CA ASN A 449 -14.61 -9.36 31.19
C ASN A 449 -13.70 -10.36 30.48
N SER A 450 -12.88 -9.95 29.52
CA SER A 450 -12.00 -10.87 28.77
C SER A 450 -10.57 -10.85 29.34
N GLN A 451 -9.94 -12.03 29.45
CA GLN A 451 -8.51 -12.14 29.80
C GLN A 451 -7.83 -13.19 28.93
N LEU A 452 -6.62 -12.89 28.48
CA LEU A 452 -5.75 -13.84 27.78
C LEU A 452 -4.36 -13.84 28.40
N THR A 453 -3.77 -15.01 28.59
CA THR A 453 -2.34 -15.14 28.91
C THR A 453 -1.66 -15.98 27.85
N LEU A 454 -0.65 -15.42 27.18
CA LEU A 454 0.02 -16.04 26.04
C LEU A 454 1.53 -15.90 26.17
N THR A 455 2.25 -16.95 25.76
CA THR A 455 3.70 -16.89 25.51
C THR A 455 3.92 -16.57 24.04
N LEU A 456 4.61 -15.46 23.77
CA LEU A 456 4.80 -14.94 22.43
C LEU A 456 5.78 -15.82 21.65
N SER A 457 5.36 -16.32 20.49
CA SER A 457 6.14 -17.25 19.67
C SER A 457 7.22 -16.57 18.83
N ARG A 458 7.20 -15.24 18.72
CA ARG A 458 8.14 -14.46 17.93
C ARG A 458 8.33 -13.05 18.51
N THR A 459 9.38 -12.38 18.06
CA THR A 459 9.65 -10.98 18.42
C THR A 459 9.04 -10.06 17.36
N GLY A 460 8.33 -9.02 17.77
CA GLY A 460 7.74 -8.01 16.88
C GLY A 460 6.47 -7.39 17.46
N THR A 461 5.79 -6.59 16.65
CA THR A 461 4.57 -5.88 17.04
C THR A 461 3.36 -6.81 17.01
N TYR A 462 2.66 -6.93 18.13
CA TYR A 462 1.40 -7.65 18.25
C TYR A 462 0.24 -6.65 18.27
N GLN A 463 -0.88 -7.00 17.63
CA GLN A 463 -2.10 -6.20 17.70
C GLN A 463 -3.11 -6.84 18.65
N VAL A 464 -3.82 -6.02 19.42
CA VAL A 464 -4.92 -6.41 20.30
C VAL A 464 -6.18 -5.73 19.82
N ILE A 465 -7.13 -6.53 19.35
CA ILE A 465 -8.46 -6.07 18.98
C ILE A 465 -9.32 -6.04 20.23
N VAL A 466 -9.89 -4.87 20.48
CA VAL A 466 -10.89 -4.62 21.51
C VAL A 466 -12.23 -4.47 20.79
N ASN A 467 -13.14 -5.42 20.95
CA ASN A 467 -14.49 -5.34 20.43
C ASN A 467 -15.52 -5.75 21.48
N ALA A 468 -16.79 -5.55 21.17
CA ALA A 468 -17.88 -6.15 21.92
C ALA A 468 -18.27 -7.50 21.29
N PHE A 469 -18.67 -8.47 22.11
CA PHE A 469 -19.17 -9.77 21.66
C PHE A 469 -20.43 -9.63 20.80
N GLY A 470 -21.30 -8.67 21.12
CA GLY A 470 -22.51 -8.35 20.37
C GLY A 470 -22.35 -7.14 19.44
N SER A 471 -23.09 -7.14 18.31
CA SER A 471 -23.05 -6.07 17.30
C SER A 471 -23.50 -4.69 17.79
N ASP A 472 -24.26 -4.64 18.89
CA ASP A 472 -24.79 -3.41 19.49
C ASP A 472 -23.95 -2.89 20.65
N GLY A 473 -22.90 -3.62 21.07
CA GLY A 473 -22.09 -3.29 22.23
C GLY A 473 -21.31 -2.00 22.04
N ARG A 474 -21.50 -1.06 22.97
CA ARG A 474 -20.90 0.28 22.97
C ARG A 474 -20.67 0.73 24.40
N GLY A 475 -19.66 1.57 24.61
CA GLY A 475 -19.40 2.21 25.88
C GLY A 475 -17.93 2.09 26.30
N ARG A 476 -17.66 2.41 27.56
CA ARG A 476 -16.32 2.54 28.09
C ARG A 476 -15.67 1.19 28.30
N TYR A 477 -14.35 1.12 28.18
CA TYR A 477 -13.56 -0.05 28.54
C TYR A 477 -12.18 0.34 29.10
N MET A 478 -11.53 -0.63 29.72
CA MET A 478 -10.15 -0.61 30.18
C MET A 478 -9.40 -1.80 29.61
N LEU A 479 -8.38 -1.55 28.79
CA LEU A 479 -7.42 -2.54 28.34
C LEU A 479 -6.15 -2.47 29.20
N THR A 480 -5.65 -3.61 29.65
CA THR A 480 -4.35 -3.73 30.33
C THR A 480 -3.55 -4.88 29.74
N ILE A 481 -2.25 -4.70 29.56
CA ILE A 481 -1.29 -5.71 29.13
C ILE A 481 -0.15 -5.68 30.14
N ARG A 482 0.29 -6.84 30.64
CA ARG A 482 1.37 -6.97 31.63
C ARG A 482 2.32 -8.10 31.28
#